data_AF-A0A1I4FUA2-F1
#
_entry.id   AF-A0A1I4FUA2-F1
#
_cell.length_a   1.000
_cell.length_b   1.000
_cell.length_c   1.000
_cell.angle_alpha   90.00
_cell.angle_beta   90.00
_cell.angle_gamma   90.00
#
_symmetry.space_group_name_H-M   'P 1'
#
loop_
_entity.id
_entity.type
_entity.pdbx_description
1 polymer ?
#
loop_
_entity_poly.entity_id
_entity_poly.type
_entity_poly.pdbx_seq_one_letter_code
_entity_poly.pdbx_strand_id
1 'polypeptide(L)' 'MTVARSLLLFVVAALAEIGGAWLVWQGVREQRGLLWVGAGIIALGLYGFVATLQPDANFGRILAA' A
#
# COMPACT_ATOMS: atom_id res chain seq x y z
N MET A 1 -15.87 -4.79 -17.74
CA MET A 1 -15.13 -3.63 -17.18
C MET A 1 -14.83 -3.85 -15.68
N THR A 2 -14.26 -5.00 -15.31
CA THR A 2 -14.01 -5.37 -13.90
C THR A 2 -12.56 -5.80 -13.70
N VAL A 3 -12.01 -6.60 -14.62
CA VAL A 3 -10.61 -7.07 -14.59
C VAL A 3 -9.59 -5.93 -14.65
N ALA A 4 -9.74 -4.98 -15.59
CA ALA A 4 -8.83 -3.84 -15.71
C ALA A 4 -8.85 -2.94 -14.46
N ARG A 5 -10.03 -2.77 -13.84
CA ARG A 5 -10.20 -2.04 -12.58
C ARG A 5 -9.50 -2.76 -11.43
N SER A 6 -9.65 -4.08 -11.33
CA SER A 6 -8.97 -4.89 -10.32
C SER A 6 -7.45 -4.90 -10.49
N LEU A 7 -6.92 -4.96 -11.72
CA LEU A 7 -5.49 -4.85 -12.01
C LEU A 7 -4.93 -3.49 -11.58
N LEU A 8 -5.62 -2.39 -11.92
CA LEU A 8 -5.21 -1.05 -11.52
C LEU A 8 -5.18 -0.90 -9.99
N LEU A 9 -6.24 -1.34 -9.30
CA LEU A 9 -6.30 -1.30 -7.84
C LEU A 9 -5.22 -2.18 -7.20
N PHE A 10 -4.92 -3.35 -7.78
CA PHE A 10 -3.83 -4.23 -7.30
C PHE A 10 -2.47 -3.55 -7.42
N VAL A 11 -2.15 -2.97 -8.58
CA VAL A 11 -0.87 -2.28 -8.80
C VAL A 11 -0.72 -1.09 -7.85
N VAL A 12 -1.77 -0.28 -7.69
CA VAL A 12 -1.77 0.86 -6.76
C VAL A 12 -1.59 0.38 -5.31
N ALA A 13 -2.28 -0.67 -4.90
CA ALA A 13 -2.13 -1.26 -3.57
C ALA A 13 -0.70 -1.74 -3.32
N ALA A 14 -0.13 -2.51 -4.25
CA ALA A 14 1.23 -3.05 -4.13
C ALA A 14 2.30 -1.94 -4.05
N LEU A 15 2.14 -0.88 -4.85
CA LEU A 15 3.05 0.28 -4.80
C LEU A 15 2.94 1.03 -3.48
N ALA A 16 1.73 1.23 -2.96
CA ALA A 16 1.50 1.92 -1.71
C ALA A 16 1.97 1.10 -0.49
N GLU A 17 1.80 -0.23 -0.52
CA GLU A 17 2.26 -1.14 0.52
C GLU A 17 3.80 -1.22 0.58
N ILE A 18 4.43 -1.61 -0.53
CA ILE A 18 5.89 -1.80 -0.59
C ILE A 18 6.60 -0.44 -0.48
N GLY A 19 6.10 0.58 -1.19
CA GLY A 19 6.64 1.93 -1.13
C GLY A 19 6.48 2.56 0.25
N GLY A 20 5.31 2.39 0.89
CA GLY A 20 5.06 2.90 2.23
C GLY A 20 5.98 2.28 3.27
N ALA A 21 6.15 0.96 3.26
CA ALA A 21 7.08 0.26 4.14
C ALA A 21 8.54 0.69 3.90
N TRP A 22 8.94 0.87 2.65
CA TRP A 22 10.28 1.36 2.30
C TRP A 22 10.52 2.79 2.79
N LEU A 23 9.55 3.69 2.66
CA LEU A 23 9.64 5.08 3.15
C LEU A 23 9.78 5.13 4.67
N VAL A 24 9.03 4.30 5.41
CA VAL A 24 9.19 4.17 6.87
C VAL A 24 10.59 3.65 7.21
N TRP A 25 11.04 2.59 6.52
CA TRP A 25 12.37 2.03 6.73
C TRP A 25 13.47 3.06 6.49
N GLN A 26 13.39 3.82 5.40
CA GLN A 26 14.30 4.93 5.10
C GLN A 26 14.27 6.03 6.15
N GLY A 27 13.08 6.42 6.62
CA GLY A 27 12.95 7.45 7.65
C GLY A 27 13.57 7.05 9.00
N VAL A 28 13.42 5.77 9.38
CA VAL A 28 13.89 5.25 10.67
C VAL A 28 15.37 4.82 10.61
N ARG A 29 15.74 3.98 9.64
CA ARG A 29 17.09 3.36 9.57
C ARG A 29 18.13 4.29 8.95
N GLU A 30 17.76 5.01 7.90
CA GLU A 30 18.67 5.94 7.21
C GLU A 30 18.64 7.36 7.78
N GLN A 31 17.98 7.58 8.93
CA GLN A 31 17.88 8.88 9.61
C GLN A 31 17.39 10.02 8.70
N ARG A 32 16.63 9.70 7.64
CA ARG A 32 16.13 10.70 6.66
C ARG A 32 15.05 11.60 7.27
N GLY A 33 14.55 11.24 8.45
CA GLY A 33 13.72 12.09 9.30
C GLY A 33 12.24 11.73 9.27
N LEU A 34 11.49 12.41 10.15
CA LEU A 34 10.05 12.18 10.39
C LEU A 34 9.17 12.38 9.16
N LEU A 35 9.60 13.20 8.18
CA LEU A 35 8.86 13.41 6.94
C LEU A 35 8.75 12.14 6.09
N TRP A 36 9.82 11.34 6.02
CA TRP A 36 9.84 10.07 5.30
C TRP A 36 8.98 9.02 6.01
N VAL A 37 9.04 8.99 7.34
CA VAL A 37 8.18 8.14 8.16
C VAL A 37 6.70 8.51 7.99
N GLY A 38 6.37 9.80 8.07
CA GLY A 38 5.01 10.31 7.89
C GLY A 38 4.46 10.01 6.50
N ALA A 39 5.24 10.23 5.45
CA ALA A 39 4.87 9.86 4.09
C ALA A 39 4.63 8.35 3.93
N GLY A 40 5.47 7.52 4.56
CA GLY A 40 5.30 6.08 4.57
C GLY A 40 4.04 5.62 5.30
N ILE A 41 3.73 6.19 6.47
CA ILE A 41 2.50 5.90 7.23
C ILE A 41 1.26 6.30 6.42
N ILE A 42 1.27 7.47 5.78
CA ILE A 42 0.16 7.92 4.92
C ILE A 42 -0.03 6.96 3.74
N ALA A 43 1.06 6.54 3.08
CA ALA A 43 1.02 5.59 1.97
C ALA A 43 0.45 4.23 2.41
N LEU A 44 0.88 3.70 3.56
CA LEU A 44 0.35 2.46 4.14
C LEU A 44 -1.13 2.60 4.54
N GLY A 45 -1.53 3.76 5.07
CA GLY A 45 -2.93 4.05 5.36
C GLY A 45 -3.78 4.05 4.09
N LEU A 46 -3.34 4.75 3.04
CA LEU A 46 -4.01 4.79 1.73
C LEU A 46 -4.10 3.41 1.09
N TYR A 47 -3.06 2.59 1.19
CA TYR A 47 -3.08 1.19 0.77
C TYR A 47 -4.27 0.43 1.38
N GLY A 48 -4.49 0.56 2.70
CA GLY A 48 -5.62 -0.08 3.38
C GLY A 48 -6.98 0.32 2.79
N PHE A 49 -7.15 1.60 2.44
CA PHE A 49 -8.36 2.07 1.77
C PHE A 49 -8.48 1.53 0.32
N VAL A 50 -7.40 1.54 -0.45
CA VAL A 50 -7.38 0.99 -1.82
C VAL A 50 -7.74 -0.50 -1.82
N ALA A 51 -7.26 -1.26 -0.83
CA ALA A 51 -7.60 -2.67 -0.67
C ALA A 51 -9.11 -2.89 -0.44
N THR A 52 -9.79 -1.99 0.28
CA THR A 52 -11.26 -2.08 0.50
C THR A 52 -12.10 -1.73 -0.74
N LEU A 53 -11.51 -1.07 -1.74
CA LEU A 53 -12.19 -0.73 -2.99
C LEU A 53 -12.14 -1.87 -4.03
N GLN A 54 -11.41 -2.96 -3.74
CA GLN A 54 -11.42 -4.17 -4.55
C GLN A 54 -12.83 -4.78 -4.57
N PRO A 55 -13.37 -5.08 -5.76
CA PRO A 55 -14.71 -5.66 -5.88
C PRO A 55 -14.81 -7.13 -5.46
N ASP A 56 -13.69 -7.82 -5.26
CA ASP A 56 -13.65 -9.26 -4.94
C ASP A 56 -13.26 -9.49 -3.48
N ALA A 57 -14.14 -10.17 -2.73
CA ALA A 57 -13.96 -10.45 -1.31
C ALA A 57 -12.79 -11.43 -1.02
N ASN A 58 -12.28 -12.14 -2.03
CA ASN A 58 -11.16 -13.07 -1.87
C ASN A 58 -9.79 -12.38 -1.82
N PHE A 59 -9.71 -11.08 -2.12
CA PHE A 59 -8.45 -10.35 -2.19
C PHE A 59 -7.68 -10.36 -0.86
N GLY A 60 -8.38 -10.19 0.27
CA GLY A 60 -7.77 -10.25 1.60
C GLY A 60 -7.16 -11.60 1.97
N ARG A 61 -7.62 -12.70 1.34
CA ARG A 61 -7.05 -14.04 1.52
C ARG A 61 -5.74 -14.25 0.76
N ILE A 62 -5.57 -13.60 -0.39
CA ILE A 62 -4.33 -13.69 -1.18
C ILE A 62 -3.21 -12.91 -0.49
N LEU A 63 -3.55 -11.83 0.21
CA LEU A 63 -2.57 -10.97 0.87
C LEU A 63 -2.13 -11.49 2.25
N ALA A 64 -2.98 -12.30 2.91
CA ALA A 64 -2.71 -12.90 4.22
C ALA A 64 -2.11 -14.32 4.17
N ALA A 65 -1.93 -14.91 2.98
CA ALA A 65 -1.38 -16.25 2.78
C ALA A 65 0.10 -16.19 2.37
#